data_AF-A0AAD4TGH1-F1
#
_entry.id   AF-A0AAD4TGH1-F1
#
_cell.length_a   1.000
_cell.length_b   1.000
_cell.length_c   1.000
_cell.angle_alpha   90.00
_cell.angle_beta   90.00
_cell.angle_gamma   90.00
#
_symmetry.space_group_name_H-M   'P 1'
#
loop_
_entity.id
_entity.type
_entity.pdbx_description
1 polymer ?
#
loop_
_entity_poly.entity_id
_entity_poly.type
_entity_poly.pdbx_seq_one_letter_code
_entity_poly.pdbx_strand_id
1 'polypeptide(L)'
;MLSGLLIIWFEAGHFINLPKTNISHILFGIGGSVRTWENRRHYTELWWKQNVTRGYVWLDEKPDSWLTESPPYKVSENCSNFGSNSAVRIARIVLESFKLGVLSKYDHNRMYYIGGNSESVEQDVLHSYNMAFGGGGFAISYRLAFELAQNLDDCINRYPNLYGSDERISSCIADIGVPFRPSTMIDIRGDPYGPLAAHPVAPIVSLHHLDFVEPLFPNKTRLDSIKMLMDAYNMDPSRTLQQSVCYDSNRNWSVSVSWGNTVQIYPFLVPASELCTPLQTFRTWKTWSENIYTFNIRPVMADPCECPLVYFLDRPATDLCDLGLPKIGVLRHSSLVASVT
;
A
#
# COMPACT_ATOMS: atom_id res chain seq x y z
N MET A 1 1.57 -4.60 15.36
CA MET A 1 1.27 -4.31 13.95
C MET A 1 2.48 -3.59 13.38
N LEU A 2 2.91 -3.88 12.14
CA LEU A 2 3.53 -2.83 11.33
C LEU A 2 2.38 -1.85 11.10
N SER A 3 2.34 -0.83 11.93
CA SER A 3 1.27 0.16 11.94
C SER A 3 1.68 1.25 10.97
N GLY A 4 1.29 1.09 9.70
CA GLY A 4 1.27 2.17 8.73
C GLY A 4 2.61 2.76 8.29
N LEU A 5 2.64 3.13 7.02
CA LEU A 5 3.66 4.00 6.47
C LEU A 5 3.10 5.44 6.44
N LEU A 6 3.57 6.31 7.33
CA LEU A 6 3.34 7.74 7.21
C LEU A 6 4.37 8.32 6.25
N ILE A 7 3.92 9.04 5.23
CA ILE A 7 4.80 9.73 4.28
C ILE A 7 4.63 11.22 4.51
N ILE A 8 5.66 11.89 5.03
CA ILE A 8 5.67 13.36 5.09
C ILE A 8 6.44 13.84 3.87
N TRP A 9 5.74 14.54 2.98
CA TRP A 9 6.29 15.00 1.72
C TRP A 9 6.48 16.52 1.70
N PHE A 10 7.55 16.95 1.03
CA PHE A 10 7.90 18.34 0.79
C PHE A 10 7.95 18.58 -0.73
N GLU A 11 7.06 19.41 -1.28
CA GLU A 11 7.27 19.86 -2.67
C GLU A 11 8.39 20.87 -2.73
N ALA A 12 9.41 20.57 -3.54
CA ALA A 12 10.19 21.63 -4.16
C ALA A 12 9.48 22.07 -5.45
N GLY A 13 8.71 23.16 -5.38
CA GLY A 13 8.49 24.02 -6.54
C GLY A 13 7.13 24.01 -7.23
N HIS A 14 6.35 25.06 -6.98
CA HIS A 14 5.50 25.73 -7.98
C HIS A 14 6.15 27.03 -8.51
N PHE A 15 7.38 27.35 -8.07
CA PHE A 15 8.16 28.46 -8.59
C PHE A 15 8.98 28.00 -9.79
N ILE A 16 8.95 28.81 -10.85
CA ILE A 16 9.75 28.64 -12.07
C ILE A 16 11.22 28.48 -11.64
N ASN A 17 11.81 27.30 -11.84
CA ASN A 17 13.21 26.89 -11.53
C ASN A 17 13.51 26.08 -10.25
N LEU A 18 12.53 25.56 -9.50
CA LEU A 18 12.83 24.53 -8.49
C LEU A 18 12.84 23.11 -9.10
N PRO A 19 13.77 22.22 -8.68
CA PRO A 19 13.83 20.85 -9.19
C PRO A 19 12.59 20.06 -8.77
N LYS A 20 12.10 19.19 -9.66
CA LYS A 20 10.96 18.30 -9.37
C LYS A 20 11.22 17.53 -8.07
N THR A 21 10.14 17.30 -7.31
CA THR A 21 10.13 16.38 -6.17
C THR A 21 10.84 15.08 -6.51
N ASN A 22 11.70 14.64 -5.60
CA ASN A 22 12.39 13.36 -5.64
C ASN A 22 12.39 12.73 -4.24
N ILE A 23 12.89 11.50 -4.10
CA ILE A 23 12.88 10.75 -2.83
C ILE A 23 13.53 11.48 -1.64
N SER A 24 14.49 12.38 -1.88
CA SER A 24 15.12 13.17 -0.81
C SER A 24 14.16 14.16 -0.17
N HIS A 25 13.07 14.50 -0.86
CA HIS A 25 11.96 15.34 -0.37
C HIS A 25 10.85 14.51 0.29
N ILE A 26 11.12 13.27 0.69
CA ILE A 26 10.16 12.44 1.39
C ILE A 26 10.79 12.00 2.71
N LEU A 27 10.01 12.07 3.79
CA LEU A 27 10.31 11.48 5.07
C LEU A 27 9.32 10.34 5.33
N PHE A 28 9.83 9.12 5.46
CA PHE A 28 9.05 7.97 5.87
C PHE A 28 9.01 7.84 7.39
N GLY A 29 7.82 7.82 7.95
CA GLY A 29 7.56 7.51 9.35
C GLY A 29 6.90 6.14 9.45
N ILE A 30 7.60 5.15 10.00
CA ILE A 30 7.12 3.78 10.05
C ILE A 30 6.75 3.45 11.49
N GLY A 31 5.49 3.14 11.75
CA GLY A 31 5.10 2.67 13.08
C GLY A 31 5.48 1.20 13.27
N GLY A 32 6.25 0.91 14.32
CA GLY A 32 6.72 -0.43 14.64
C GLY A 32 6.54 -0.79 16.11
N SER A 33 6.70 -2.07 16.41
CA SER A 33 6.79 -2.60 17.77
C SER A 33 7.97 -3.56 17.84
N VAL A 34 8.83 -3.40 18.85
CA VAL A 34 10.04 -4.21 19.08
C VAL A 34 9.70 -5.69 19.01
N ARG A 35 8.63 -6.11 19.71
CA ARG A 35 8.15 -7.50 19.74
C ARG A 35 7.89 -8.10 18.36
N THR A 36 7.47 -7.29 17.39
CA THR A 36 7.13 -7.76 16.04
C THR A 36 8.12 -7.36 14.96
N TRP A 37 9.12 -6.54 15.30
CA TRP A 37 10.04 -5.95 14.34
C TRP A 37 10.83 -7.02 13.58
N GLU A 38 11.42 -7.99 14.28
CA GLU A 38 12.25 -9.03 13.67
C GLU A 38 11.53 -9.78 12.54
N ASN A 39 10.26 -10.13 12.75
CA ASN A 39 9.46 -10.86 11.75
C ASN A 39 9.05 -9.97 10.56
N ARG A 40 9.07 -8.66 10.74
CA ARG A 40 8.41 -7.69 9.85
C ARG A 40 9.38 -6.76 9.13
N ARG A 41 10.58 -6.57 9.66
CA ARG A 41 11.62 -5.69 9.10
C ARG A 41 11.94 -6.04 7.67
N HIS A 42 11.86 -7.32 7.33
CA HIS A 42 12.15 -7.83 6.01
C HIS A 42 11.32 -7.17 4.92
N TYR A 43 10.05 -6.82 5.17
CA TYR A 43 9.24 -6.10 4.18
C TYR A 43 9.72 -4.66 3.98
N THR A 44 10.10 -4.00 5.07
CA THR A 44 10.65 -2.64 5.04
C THR A 44 12.00 -2.59 4.33
N GLU A 45 12.85 -3.58 4.59
CA GLU A 45 14.20 -3.69 4.03
C GLU A 45 14.21 -3.93 2.51
N LEU A 46 13.10 -4.38 1.90
CA LEU A 46 13.02 -4.56 0.45
C LEU A 46 13.02 -3.24 -0.34
N TRP A 47 12.41 -2.19 0.21
CA TRP A 47 12.30 -0.90 -0.47
C TRP A 47 13.17 0.18 0.18
N TRP A 48 13.58 -0.02 1.43
CA TRP A 48 14.49 0.90 2.12
C TRP A 48 15.87 0.88 1.49
N LYS A 49 16.41 2.07 1.17
CA LYS A 49 17.74 2.22 0.58
C LYS A 49 18.57 3.14 1.46
N GLN A 50 19.58 2.58 2.12
CA GLN A 50 20.51 3.38 2.95
C GLN A 50 21.06 4.57 2.16
N ASN A 51 21.19 5.71 2.84
CA ASN A 51 21.65 6.99 2.27
C ASN A 51 20.79 7.56 1.12
N VAL A 52 19.68 6.91 0.74
CA VAL A 52 18.73 7.37 -0.27
C VAL A 52 17.38 7.67 0.35
N THR A 53 16.78 6.70 1.05
CA THR A 53 15.54 6.90 1.79
C THR A 53 15.81 7.59 3.12
N ARG A 54 14.91 8.51 3.49
CA ARG A 54 14.98 9.25 4.75
C ARG A 54 13.76 8.96 5.57
N GLY A 55 13.94 8.82 6.87
CA GLY A 55 12.85 8.38 7.72
C GLY A 55 13.34 7.56 8.87
N TYR A 56 12.38 7.05 9.61
CA TYR A 56 12.68 6.23 10.77
C TYR A 56 11.55 5.28 11.11
N VAL A 57 11.89 4.26 11.88
CA VAL A 57 10.94 3.33 12.52
C VAL A 57 10.71 3.77 13.97
N TRP A 58 9.50 4.20 14.30
CA TRP A 58 9.10 4.57 15.67
C TRP A 58 8.64 3.33 16.44
N LEU A 59 9.47 2.90 17.38
CA LEU A 59 9.28 1.70 18.22
C LEU A 59 8.66 2.04 19.57
N ASP A 60 7.95 1.07 20.14
CA ASP A 60 7.22 1.17 21.40
C ASP A 60 8.16 1.20 22.61
N GLU A 61 9.33 0.60 22.45
CA GLU A 61 10.38 0.58 23.44
C GLU A 61 11.75 0.50 22.76
N LYS A 62 12.81 0.54 23.57
CA LYS A 62 14.18 0.40 23.06
C LYS A 62 14.44 -1.08 22.72
N PRO A 63 14.86 -1.42 21.49
CA PRO A 63 15.23 -2.78 21.14
C PRO A 63 16.60 -3.15 21.73
N ASP A 64 16.79 -4.43 22.05
CA ASP A 64 18.08 -4.95 22.55
C ASP A 64 19.20 -4.87 21.50
N SER A 65 18.84 -5.05 20.23
CA SER A 65 19.75 -4.96 19.09
C SER A 65 19.08 -4.28 17.91
N TRP A 66 19.88 -3.69 17.02
CA TRP A 66 19.40 -3.06 15.79
C TRP A 66 20.37 -3.35 14.66
N LEU A 67 19.84 -3.83 13.54
CA LEU A 67 20.66 -4.05 12.35
C LEU A 67 21.03 -2.73 11.69
N THR A 68 22.22 -2.66 11.12
CA THR A 68 22.68 -1.45 10.42
C THR A 68 21.90 -1.29 9.12
N GLU A 69 21.53 -2.39 8.49
CA GLU A 69 20.78 -2.52 7.23
C GLU A 69 19.33 -2.05 7.37
N SER A 70 18.74 -2.20 8.56
CA SER A 70 17.41 -1.69 8.87
C SER A 70 17.37 -0.16 8.85
N PRO A 71 16.21 0.47 8.58
CA PRO A 71 16.04 1.91 8.77
C PRO A 71 16.44 2.34 10.19
N PRO A 72 16.93 3.57 10.41
CA PRO A 72 17.19 4.03 11.77
C PRO A 72 15.88 4.07 12.58
N TYR A 73 15.97 3.86 13.89
CA TYR A 73 14.80 3.91 14.78
C TYR A 73 14.83 5.09 15.75
N LYS A 74 13.67 5.39 16.31
CA LYS A 74 13.55 6.06 17.62
C LYS A 74 12.49 5.34 18.44
N VAL A 75 12.50 5.62 19.73
CA VAL A 75 11.48 5.17 20.66
C VAL A 75 10.47 6.30 20.81
N SER A 76 9.20 6.02 20.53
CA SER A 76 8.12 7.01 20.67
C SER A 76 7.86 7.29 22.15
N GLU A 77 7.45 8.51 22.47
CA GLU A 77 7.12 8.90 23.84
C GLU A 77 5.98 8.03 24.39
N ASN A 78 6.00 7.75 25.71
CA ASN A 78 5.01 6.88 26.34
C ASN A 78 3.60 7.49 26.23
N CYS A 79 2.71 6.81 25.51
CA CYS A 79 1.37 7.28 25.19
C CYS A 79 0.30 6.80 26.20
N SER A 80 0.70 6.34 27.39
CA SER A 80 -0.21 5.78 28.42
C SER A 80 -1.43 6.67 28.72
N ASN A 81 -1.28 7.99 28.61
CA ASN A 81 -2.34 8.96 28.89
C ASN A 81 -3.36 9.11 27.74
N PHE A 82 -3.10 8.56 26.56
CA PHE A 82 -3.87 8.80 25.33
C PHE A 82 -4.57 7.53 24.78
N GLY A 83 -4.61 6.43 25.54
CA GLY A 83 -5.19 5.15 25.11
C GLY A 83 -4.14 4.16 24.59
N SER A 84 -4.51 3.22 23.73
CA SER A 84 -3.59 2.17 23.23
C SER A 84 -2.31 2.74 22.62
N ASN A 85 -1.14 2.37 23.16
CA ASN A 85 0.20 2.84 22.76
C ASN A 85 0.55 2.61 21.27
N SER A 86 -0.17 1.73 20.58
CA SER A 86 -0.01 1.52 19.14
C SER A 86 -0.91 2.45 18.30
N ALA A 87 -2.07 2.82 18.83
CA ALA A 87 -3.10 3.60 18.17
C ALA A 87 -2.91 5.12 18.29
N VAL A 88 -1.81 5.62 18.87
CA VAL A 88 -1.48 7.07 18.87
C VAL A 88 -0.12 7.33 18.23
N ARG A 89 0.62 6.26 17.93
CA ARG A 89 1.99 6.32 17.42
C ARG A 89 2.09 7.04 16.09
N ILE A 90 1.22 6.71 15.12
CA ILE A 90 1.26 7.38 13.81
C ILE A 90 1.00 8.89 13.96
N ALA A 91 0.10 9.25 14.87
CA ALA A 91 -0.15 10.64 15.19
C ALA A 91 1.10 11.32 15.76
N ARG A 92 1.75 10.68 16.74
CA ARG A 92 2.97 11.18 17.38
C ARG A 92 4.18 11.18 16.44
N ILE A 93 4.24 10.33 15.41
CA ILE A 93 5.31 10.38 14.39
C ILE A 93 5.40 11.78 13.79
N VAL A 94 4.26 12.43 13.50
CA VAL A 94 4.22 13.80 12.99
C VAL A 94 4.93 14.73 13.97
N LEU A 95 4.42 14.84 15.19
CA LEU A 95 4.94 15.73 16.23
C LEU A 95 6.43 15.47 16.54
N GLU A 96 6.80 14.21 16.74
CA GLU A 96 8.16 13.81 17.07
C GLU A 96 9.15 14.12 15.93
N SER A 97 8.72 13.97 14.67
CA SER A 97 9.53 14.36 13.51
C SER A 97 9.82 15.87 13.47
N PHE A 98 8.87 16.70 13.91
CA PHE A 98 9.07 18.15 14.07
C PHE A 98 10.00 18.49 15.23
N LYS A 99 9.77 17.91 16.42
CA LYS A 99 10.62 18.13 17.61
C LYS A 99 12.10 17.81 17.33
N LEU A 100 12.37 16.80 16.50
CA LEU A 100 13.73 16.41 16.10
C LEU A 100 14.38 17.33 15.05
N GLY A 101 13.69 18.38 14.58
CA GLY A 101 14.21 19.29 13.55
C GLY A 101 14.44 18.62 12.19
N VAL A 102 13.96 17.38 11.98
CA VAL A 102 14.17 16.60 10.74
C VAL A 102 13.54 17.31 9.53
N LEU A 103 12.53 18.13 9.81
CA LEU A 103 11.69 18.81 8.84
C LEU A 103 11.97 20.31 8.72
N SER A 104 12.84 20.89 9.56
CA SER A 104 13.03 22.35 9.68
C SER A 104 13.58 23.04 8.43
N LYS A 105 14.12 22.27 7.47
CA LYS A 105 14.75 22.78 6.24
C LYS A 105 13.83 22.85 5.01
N TYR A 106 12.54 22.57 5.15
CA TYR A 106 11.61 22.47 4.02
C TYR A 106 10.46 23.46 4.15
N ASP A 107 9.97 23.98 3.03
CA ASP A 107 8.71 24.74 2.91
C ASP A 107 7.96 24.21 1.69
N HIS A 108 6.64 24.10 1.78
CA HIS A 108 5.81 23.58 0.69
C HIS A 108 4.35 24.07 0.76
N ASN A 109 4.10 25.25 1.34
CA ASN A 109 3.01 26.24 1.12
C ASN A 109 1.53 25.79 0.91
N ARG A 110 1.22 24.51 0.78
CA ARG A 110 -0.10 23.93 0.58
C ARG A 110 -0.24 22.70 1.46
N MET A 111 -1.46 22.49 1.90
CA MET A 111 -1.80 21.39 2.78
C MET A 111 -2.46 20.27 1.98
N TYR A 112 -1.89 19.07 2.07
CA TYR A 112 -2.38 17.87 1.42
C TYR A 112 -2.46 16.74 2.42
N TYR A 113 -3.57 15.99 2.37
CA TYR A 113 -3.80 14.73 3.06
C TYR A 113 -4.24 13.70 2.02
N ILE A 114 -3.42 12.68 1.79
CA ILE A 114 -3.60 11.69 0.72
C ILE A 114 -3.49 10.29 1.32
N GLY A 115 -4.36 9.37 0.93
CA GLY A 115 -4.26 7.98 1.33
C GLY A 115 -5.46 7.16 0.85
N GLY A 116 -5.54 5.88 1.25
CA GLY A 116 -6.64 5.01 0.85
C GLY A 116 -7.73 4.87 1.90
N ASN A 117 -8.99 4.83 1.45
CA ASN A 117 -10.09 4.25 2.22
C ASN A 117 -9.96 2.72 2.25
N SER A 118 -10.84 2.05 3.00
CA SER A 118 -10.94 0.61 2.95
C SER A 118 -11.73 0.16 1.71
N GLU A 119 -11.40 -0.99 1.17
CA GLU A 119 -12.23 -1.68 0.16
C GLU A 119 -13.55 -2.18 0.77
N SER A 120 -13.60 -2.28 2.10
CA SER A 120 -14.74 -2.80 2.86
C SER A 120 -15.66 -1.66 3.29
N VAL A 121 -16.91 -1.65 2.81
CA VAL A 121 -17.92 -0.61 3.16
C VAL A 121 -18.12 -0.51 4.67
N GLU A 122 -18.08 -1.63 5.37
CA GLU A 122 -18.24 -1.71 6.83
C GLU A 122 -17.15 -0.96 7.61
N GLN A 123 -15.93 -0.87 7.06
CA GLN A 123 -14.84 -0.10 7.66
C GLN A 123 -15.08 1.38 7.44
N ASP A 124 -15.43 1.79 6.22
CA ASP A 124 -15.67 3.19 5.89
C ASP A 124 -16.92 3.77 6.59
N VAL A 125 -17.98 2.96 6.75
CA VAL A 125 -19.18 3.34 7.52
C VAL A 125 -18.88 3.49 9.01
N LEU A 126 -18.02 2.63 9.56
CA LEU A 126 -17.67 2.66 10.98
C LEU A 126 -16.72 3.82 11.32
N HIS A 127 -15.77 4.10 10.43
CA HIS A 127 -14.69 5.06 10.66
C HIS A 127 -14.94 6.34 9.84
N SER A 128 -14.59 6.34 8.54
CA SER A 128 -14.97 7.43 7.63
C SER A 128 -14.63 7.10 6.16
N TYR A 129 -15.46 7.58 5.23
CA TYR A 129 -15.09 7.72 3.82
C TYR A 129 -14.13 8.89 3.55
N ASN A 130 -13.91 9.78 4.53
CA ASN A 130 -13.05 10.96 4.40
C ASN A 130 -11.74 10.82 5.19
N MET A 131 -11.25 9.59 5.38
CA MET A 131 -9.98 9.34 6.06
C MET A 131 -9.12 8.33 5.32
N ALA A 132 -7.81 8.46 5.47
CA ALA A 132 -6.86 7.43 5.10
C ALA A 132 -6.70 6.42 6.24
N PHE A 133 -6.80 5.13 5.92
CA PHE A 133 -6.59 4.06 6.88
C PHE A 133 -5.09 3.89 7.16
N GLY A 134 -4.73 3.88 8.45
CA GLY A 134 -3.35 3.88 8.89
C GLY A 134 -2.63 2.61 8.46
N GLY A 135 -3.32 1.48 8.37
CA GLY A 135 -2.77 0.19 7.92
C GLY A 135 -1.98 0.31 6.62
N GLY A 136 -2.58 0.93 5.60
CA GLY A 136 -1.93 1.08 4.31
C GLY A 136 -1.15 2.38 4.11
N GLY A 137 -1.09 3.18 5.17
CA GLY A 137 -0.30 4.38 5.17
C GLY A 137 -0.99 5.55 4.48
N PHE A 138 -0.46 6.73 4.76
CA PHE A 138 -0.98 7.95 4.20
C PHE A 138 0.13 8.97 4.07
N ALA A 139 -0.05 9.91 3.15
CA ALA A 139 0.86 11.01 2.93
C ALA A 139 0.25 12.33 3.43
N ILE A 140 1.07 13.12 4.12
CA ILE A 140 0.77 14.51 4.42
C ILE A 140 1.87 15.42 3.90
N SER A 141 1.46 16.59 3.41
CA SER A 141 2.37 17.70 3.15
C SER A 141 3.01 18.19 4.45
N TYR A 142 4.24 18.69 4.44
CA TYR A 142 4.87 19.28 5.64
C TYR A 142 4.11 20.42 6.35
N ARG A 143 3.16 21.09 5.72
CA ARG A 143 2.54 22.34 6.15
C ARG A 143 1.37 21.91 6.98
N LEU A 144 0.61 20.95 6.45
CA LEU A 144 -0.32 20.19 7.25
C LEU A 144 0.39 19.55 8.45
N ALA A 145 1.55 18.93 8.23
CA ALA A 145 2.30 18.31 9.32
C ALA A 145 2.73 19.36 10.38
N PHE A 146 3.11 20.57 9.96
CA PHE A 146 3.50 21.70 10.81
C PHE A 146 2.32 22.26 11.61
N GLU A 147 1.16 22.45 10.96
CA GLU A 147 -0.07 22.85 11.64
C GLU A 147 -0.54 21.79 12.64
N LEU A 148 -0.50 20.51 12.25
CA LEU A 148 -0.82 19.40 13.14
C LEU A 148 0.08 19.41 14.36
N ALA A 149 1.40 19.48 14.18
CA ALA A 149 2.37 19.40 15.28
C ALA A 149 2.19 20.51 16.33
N GLN A 150 1.65 21.67 15.97
CA GLN A 150 1.40 22.74 16.94
C GLN A 150 0.27 22.41 17.92
N ASN A 151 -0.76 21.69 17.49
CA ASN A 151 -2.00 21.49 18.25
C ASN A 151 -2.38 20.00 18.42
N LEU A 152 -1.47 19.08 18.08
CA LEU A 152 -1.80 17.66 17.98
C LEU A 152 -2.32 17.09 19.30
N ASP A 153 -1.70 17.46 20.41
CA ASP A 153 -2.02 16.91 21.72
C ASP A 153 -3.43 17.32 22.17
N ASP A 154 -3.73 18.61 22.05
CA ASP A 154 -5.04 19.17 22.35
C ASP A 154 -6.11 18.57 21.43
N CYS A 155 -5.78 18.38 20.15
CA CYS A 155 -6.68 17.74 19.20
C CYS A 155 -6.96 16.27 19.55
N ILE A 156 -5.94 15.45 19.78
CA ILE A 156 -6.11 14.03 20.15
C ILE A 156 -6.95 13.92 21.43
N ASN A 157 -6.76 14.83 22.38
CA ASN A 157 -7.54 14.89 23.63
C ASN A 157 -9.01 15.28 23.41
N ARG A 158 -9.33 15.99 22.32
CA ARG A 158 -10.72 16.30 21.92
C ARG A 158 -11.48 15.08 21.44
N TYR A 159 -10.76 14.06 20.96
CA TYR A 159 -11.31 12.85 20.37
C TYR A 159 -10.93 11.56 21.13
N PRO A 160 -11.22 11.47 22.45
CA PRO A 160 -10.76 10.35 23.28
C PRO A 160 -11.42 9.02 22.92
N ASN A 161 -12.62 9.08 22.33
CA ASN A 161 -13.45 7.90 22.02
C ASN A 161 -13.15 7.29 20.65
N LEU A 162 -12.37 7.97 19.79
CA LEU A 162 -11.98 7.42 18.49
C LEU A 162 -10.95 6.30 18.68
N TYR A 163 -11.10 5.24 17.87
CA TYR A 163 -10.42 3.97 18.09
C TYR A 163 -8.95 4.01 17.69
N GLY A 164 -8.66 4.51 16.49
CA GLY A 164 -7.36 4.42 15.82
C GLY A 164 -6.58 5.74 15.74
N SER A 165 -5.28 5.64 15.43
CA SER A 165 -4.41 6.82 15.23
C SER A 165 -4.75 7.57 13.97
N ASP A 166 -5.07 6.82 12.93
CA ASP A 166 -5.57 7.27 11.65
C ASP A 166 -6.88 8.04 11.81
N GLU A 167 -7.84 7.50 12.56
CA GLU A 167 -9.13 8.15 12.80
C GLU A 167 -8.94 9.48 13.53
N ARG A 168 -8.13 9.49 14.60
CA ARG A 168 -7.80 10.71 15.35
C ARG A 168 -7.05 11.73 14.52
N ILE A 169 -6.04 11.30 13.75
CA ILE A 169 -5.31 12.22 12.86
C ILE A 169 -6.22 12.78 11.79
N SER A 170 -7.10 11.96 11.20
CA SER A 170 -8.07 12.44 10.23
C SER A 170 -9.00 13.49 10.83
N SER A 171 -9.47 13.30 12.07
CA SER A 171 -10.25 14.33 12.77
C SER A 171 -9.45 15.60 13.02
N CYS A 172 -8.18 15.50 13.41
CA CYS A 172 -7.30 16.68 13.56
C CYS A 172 -7.03 17.41 12.26
N ILE A 173 -6.90 16.69 11.15
CA ILE A 173 -6.75 17.27 9.81
C ILE A 173 -8.06 17.98 9.39
N ALA A 174 -9.20 17.39 9.73
CA ALA A 174 -10.51 17.99 9.48
C ALA A 174 -10.73 19.29 10.28
N ASP A 175 -10.25 19.37 11.53
CA ASP A 175 -10.28 20.60 12.32
C ASP A 175 -9.45 21.74 11.70
N ILE A 176 -8.36 21.39 11.01
CA ILE A 176 -7.54 22.35 10.24
C ILE A 176 -8.25 22.75 8.94
N GLY A 177 -9.26 22.00 8.50
CA GLY A 177 -10.04 22.26 7.29
C GLY A 177 -9.41 21.72 6.01
N VAL A 178 -8.54 20.71 6.10
CA VAL A 178 -7.86 20.14 4.92
C VAL A 178 -8.62 18.90 4.43
N PRO A 179 -9.08 18.88 3.16
CA PRO A 179 -9.85 17.76 2.64
C PRO A 179 -8.97 16.54 2.35
N PHE A 180 -9.53 15.36 2.59
CA PHE A 180 -8.95 14.08 2.20
C PHE A 180 -8.92 13.91 0.67
N ARG A 181 -7.85 13.29 0.18
CA ARG A 181 -7.64 12.96 -1.24
C ARG A 181 -7.38 11.46 -1.38
N PRO A 182 -8.29 10.70 -2.02
CA PRO A 182 -8.13 9.26 -2.12
C PRO A 182 -6.96 8.88 -3.03
N SER A 183 -6.26 7.82 -2.65
CA SER A 183 -5.23 7.11 -3.44
C SER A 183 -5.46 5.61 -3.33
N THR A 184 -5.02 4.85 -4.33
CA THR A 184 -5.18 3.39 -4.32
C THR A 184 -4.29 2.73 -3.28
N MET A 185 -4.90 1.84 -2.50
CA MET A 185 -4.33 1.04 -1.42
C MET A 185 -4.96 -0.35 -1.50
N ILE A 186 -4.56 -1.32 -0.65
CA ILE A 186 -5.18 -2.65 -0.59
C ILE A 186 -5.39 -3.08 0.86
N ASP A 187 -6.61 -2.90 1.39
CA ASP A 187 -7.08 -3.21 2.75
C ASP A 187 -8.08 -4.39 2.75
N ILE A 188 -7.58 -5.57 2.39
CA ILE A 188 -8.37 -6.81 2.26
C ILE A 188 -7.75 -7.97 3.05
N ARG A 189 -8.51 -9.07 3.16
CA ARG A 189 -8.04 -10.36 3.71
C ARG A 189 -8.15 -11.46 2.67
N GLY A 190 -7.39 -12.55 2.86
CA GLY A 190 -7.46 -13.72 1.98
C GLY A 190 -6.60 -13.57 0.72
N ASP A 191 -7.06 -14.10 -0.40
CA ASP A 191 -6.29 -14.09 -1.65
C ASP A 191 -6.42 -12.74 -2.40
N PRO A 192 -5.34 -11.95 -2.51
CA PRO A 192 -5.37 -10.64 -3.16
C PRO A 192 -5.37 -10.73 -4.70
N TYR A 193 -5.37 -11.92 -5.30
CA TYR A 193 -5.22 -12.12 -6.75
C TYR A 193 -6.22 -11.30 -7.58
N GLY A 194 -7.52 -11.35 -7.25
CA GLY A 194 -8.56 -10.62 -7.98
C GLY A 194 -8.27 -9.12 -8.14
N PRO A 195 -8.13 -8.35 -7.05
CA PRO A 195 -7.86 -6.91 -7.13
C PRO A 195 -6.47 -6.59 -7.70
N LEU A 196 -5.45 -7.44 -7.48
CA LEU A 196 -4.13 -7.24 -8.07
C LEU A 196 -4.12 -7.50 -9.59
N ALA A 197 -4.87 -8.49 -10.07
CA ALA A 197 -4.95 -8.84 -11.49
C ALA A 197 -5.76 -7.83 -12.31
N ALA A 198 -6.79 -7.23 -11.70
CA ALA A 198 -7.63 -6.21 -12.30
C ALA A 198 -7.27 -4.78 -11.84
N HIS A 199 -6.08 -4.59 -11.27
CA HIS A 199 -5.67 -3.29 -10.75
C HIS A 199 -5.65 -2.25 -11.88
N PRO A 200 -6.28 -1.07 -11.67
CA PRO A 200 -6.36 -0.05 -12.71
C PRO A 200 -4.98 0.50 -13.08
N VAL A 201 -4.92 1.32 -14.12
CA VAL A 201 -3.69 2.03 -14.55
C VAL A 201 -3.14 3.03 -13.52
N ALA A 202 -3.79 3.18 -12.36
CA ALA A 202 -3.25 3.94 -11.25
C ALA A 202 -2.01 3.23 -10.68
N PRO A 203 -0.94 3.94 -10.27
CA PRO A 203 0.17 3.34 -9.57
C PRO A 203 -0.28 2.75 -8.23
N ILE A 204 0.16 1.54 -7.91
CA ILE A 204 0.05 1.02 -6.55
C ILE A 204 1.04 1.78 -5.66
N VAL A 205 0.56 2.37 -4.57
CA VAL A 205 1.38 3.21 -3.69
C VAL A 205 1.81 2.44 -2.44
N SER A 206 0.95 1.57 -1.93
CA SER A 206 1.23 0.75 -0.75
C SER A 206 0.50 -0.59 -0.79
N LEU A 207 1.15 -1.58 -0.21
CA LEU A 207 0.58 -2.86 0.15
C LEU A 207 0.70 -3.00 1.66
N HIS A 208 -0.38 -3.37 2.33
CA HIS A 208 -0.37 -3.53 3.77
C HIS A 208 -1.13 -4.77 4.22
N HIS A 209 -1.07 -5.00 5.53
CA HIS A 209 -1.62 -6.21 6.14
C HIS A 209 -1.16 -7.52 5.46
N LEU A 210 0.10 -7.54 5.03
CA LEU A 210 0.73 -8.69 4.35
C LEU A 210 0.63 -10.01 5.15
N ASP A 211 0.50 -9.93 6.47
CA ASP A 211 0.30 -11.10 7.34
C ASP A 211 -1.10 -11.75 7.19
N PHE A 212 -2.09 -10.99 6.71
CA PHE A 212 -3.50 -11.39 6.59
C PHE A 212 -3.94 -11.68 5.15
N VAL A 213 -3.06 -11.46 4.19
CA VAL A 213 -3.25 -11.86 2.79
C VAL A 213 -2.44 -13.10 2.49
N GLU A 214 -2.88 -13.88 1.52
CA GLU A 214 -2.13 -15.01 0.98
C GLU A 214 -0.91 -14.53 0.16
N PRO A 215 0.08 -15.40 -0.11
CA PRO A 215 1.19 -15.06 -1.00
C PRO A 215 0.68 -14.59 -2.37
N LEU A 216 1.22 -13.47 -2.88
CA LEU A 216 0.78 -12.86 -4.13
C LEU A 216 1.09 -13.73 -5.37
N PHE A 217 2.01 -14.69 -5.22
CA PHE A 217 2.38 -15.65 -6.25
C PHE A 217 2.22 -17.09 -5.72
N PRO A 218 1.74 -18.03 -6.55
CA PRO A 218 1.55 -19.41 -6.15
C PRO A 218 2.89 -20.08 -5.81
N ASN A 219 2.89 -20.99 -4.83
CA ASN A 219 4.07 -21.73 -4.36
C ASN A 219 5.23 -20.84 -3.87
N LYS A 220 4.93 -19.65 -3.35
CA LYS A 220 5.90 -18.75 -2.72
C LYS A 220 5.51 -18.46 -1.28
N THR A 221 6.48 -18.07 -0.47
CA THR A 221 6.17 -17.44 0.82
C THR A 221 5.65 -16.01 0.60
N ARG A 222 5.04 -15.41 1.62
CA ARG A 222 4.63 -13.99 1.57
C ARG A 222 5.81 -13.08 1.25
N LEU A 223 6.94 -13.28 1.94
CA LEU A 223 8.13 -12.47 1.73
C LEU A 223 8.70 -12.65 0.32
N ASP A 224 8.79 -13.89 -0.18
CA ASP A 224 9.30 -14.14 -1.53
C ASP A 224 8.37 -13.59 -2.60
N SER A 225 7.06 -13.60 -2.35
CA SER A 225 6.08 -12.99 -3.26
C SER A 225 6.28 -11.48 -3.36
N ILE A 226 6.53 -10.79 -2.24
CA ILE A 226 6.81 -9.35 -2.26
C ILE A 226 8.17 -9.07 -2.91
N LYS A 227 9.20 -9.89 -2.67
CA LYS A 227 10.48 -9.78 -3.38
C LYS A 227 10.28 -9.86 -4.89
N MET A 228 9.52 -10.84 -5.37
CA MET A 228 9.23 -10.98 -6.80
C MET A 228 8.47 -9.77 -7.36
N LEU A 229 7.48 -9.24 -6.64
CA LEU A 229 6.78 -8.03 -7.05
C LEU A 229 7.72 -6.82 -7.08
N MET A 230 8.62 -6.69 -6.10
CA MET A 230 9.63 -5.63 -6.05
C MET A 230 10.65 -5.74 -7.19
N ASP A 231 11.02 -6.94 -7.59
CA ASP A 231 11.88 -7.16 -8.77
C ASP A 231 11.17 -6.70 -10.04
N ALA A 232 9.89 -7.05 -10.21
CA ALA A 232 9.08 -6.56 -11.32
C ALA A 232 8.93 -5.03 -11.29
N TYR A 233 8.73 -4.45 -10.11
CA TYR A 233 8.71 -3.01 -9.90
C TYR A 233 10.03 -2.35 -10.28
N ASN A 234 11.17 -2.91 -9.91
CA ASN A 234 12.47 -2.35 -10.25
C ASN A 234 12.74 -2.39 -11.77
N MET A 235 12.11 -3.31 -12.50
CA MET A 235 12.19 -3.38 -13.97
C MET A 235 11.29 -2.36 -14.66
N ASP A 236 10.05 -2.20 -14.18
CA ASP A 236 9.12 -1.20 -14.70
C ASP A 236 8.19 -0.62 -13.61
N PRO A 237 8.68 0.41 -12.89
CA PRO A 237 7.92 1.00 -11.79
C PRO A 237 6.59 1.60 -12.24
N SER A 238 6.56 2.09 -13.49
CA SER A 238 5.44 2.86 -14.02
C SER A 238 4.26 2.00 -14.43
N ARG A 239 4.46 0.70 -14.65
CA ARG A 239 3.43 -0.25 -15.11
C ARG A 239 3.10 -1.35 -14.12
N THR A 240 3.79 -1.44 -12.98
CA THR A 240 3.59 -2.53 -12.01
C THR A 240 2.12 -2.69 -11.63
N LEU A 241 1.60 -3.92 -11.76
CA LEU A 241 0.20 -4.33 -11.57
C LEU A 241 -0.84 -3.73 -12.51
N GLN A 242 -0.48 -2.78 -13.36
CA GLN A 242 -1.45 -2.18 -14.27
C GLN A 242 -2.04 -3.24 -15.20
N GLN A 243 -3.36 -3.24 -15.32
CA GLN A 243 -4.04 -4.12 -16.24
C GLN A 243 -4.01 -3.58 -17.67
N SER A 244 -3.82 -4.47 -18.64
CA SER A 244 -3.99 -4.22 -20.07
C SER A 244 -4.81 -5.35 -20.69
N VAL A 245 -5.81 -5.00 -21.50
CA VAL A 245 -6.71 -5.97 -22.14
C VAL A 245 -6.51 -5.92 -23.66
N CYS A 246 -6.33 -7.09 -24.26
CA CYS A 246 -6.15 -7.27 -25.70
C CYS A 246 -7.12 -8.34 -26.22
N TYR A 247 -7.51 -8.21 -27.49
CA TYR A 247 -8.39 -9.16 -28.17
C TYR A 247 -7.72 -9.74 -29.40
N ASP A 248 -7.83 -11.06 -29.59
CA ASP A 248 -7.49 -11.72 -30.85
C ASP A 248 -8.77 -12.12 -31.57
N SER A 249 -9.16 -11.29 -32.55
CA SER A 249 -10.38 -11.50 -33.33
C SER A 249 -10.34 -12.73 -34.23
N ASN A 250 -9.15 -13.24 -34.60
CA ASN A 250 -9.06 -14.44 -35.46
C ASN A 250 -9.37 -15.71 -34.67
N ARG A 251 -8.98 -15.73 -33.38
CA ARG A 251 -9.20 -16.86 -32.47
C ARG A 251 -10.41 -16.66 -31.56
N ASN A 252 -11.03 -15.49 -31.59
CA ASN A 252 -12.04 -15.04 -30.62
C ASN A 252 -11.55 -15.12 -29.19
N TRP A 253 -10.30 -14.72 -28.91
CA TRP A 253 -9.72 -14.76 -27.57
C TRP A 253 -9.69 -13.40 -26.91
N SER A 254 -9.74 -13.40 -25.58
CA SER A 254 -9.45 -12.23 -24.76
C SER A 254 -8.20 -12.50 -23.91
N VAL A 255 -7.32 -11.52 -23.84
CA VAL A 255 -6.09 -11.60 -23.05
C VAL A 255 -6.07 -10.43 -22.08
N SER A 256 -5.97 -10.73 -20.78
CA SER A 256 -5.81 -9.74 -19.72
C SER A 256 -4.44 -9.90 -19.09
N VAL A 257 -3.66 -8.83 -19.07
CA VAL A 257 -2.28 -8.80 -18.57
C VAL A 257 -2.21 -7.84 -17.40
N SER A 258 -1.83 -8.32 -16.22
CA SER A 258 -1.39 -7.49 -15.09
C SER A 258 0.14 -7.49 -15.06
N TRP A 259 0.73 -6.36 -15.43
CA TRP A 259 2.17 -6.24 -15.62
C TRP A 259 2.95 -6.56 -14.34
N GLY A 260 3.94 -7.46 -14.45
CA GLY A 260 4.73 -7.90 -13.29
C GLY A 260 4.02 -8.89 -12.37
N ASN A 261 2.84 -9.39 -12.75
CA ASN A 261 2.04 -10.31 -11.93
C ASN A 261 1.50 -11.50 -12.73
N THR A 262 0.46 -11.31 -13.56
CA THR A 262 -0.29 -12.41 -14.18
C THR A 262 -0.71 -12.13 -15.62
N VAL A 263 -0.92 -13.21 -16.39
CA VAL A 263 -1.59 -13.19 -17.69
C VAL A 263 -2.75 -14.19 -17.67
N GLN A 264 -3.93 -13.71 -18.02
CA GLN A 264 -5.15 -14.49 -18.18
C GLN A 264 -5.48 -14.59 -19.67
N ILE A 265 -5.63 -15.81 -20.18
CA ILE A 265 -6.02 -16.06 -21.56
C ILE A 265 -7.38 -16.75 -21.55
N TYR A 266 -8.38 -16.06 -22.07
CA TYR A 266 -9.73 -16.54 -22.25
C TYR A 266 -9.87 -17.04 -23.70
N PRO A 267 -10.12 -18.33 -23.95
CA PRO A 267 -10.33 -18.87 -25.30
C PRO A 267 -11.72 -18.51 -25.88
N PHE A 268 -12.26 -17.36 -25.48
CA PHE A 268 -13.53 -16.77 -25.86
C PHE A 268 -13.49 -15.25 -25.61
N LEU A 269 -14.46 -14.52 -26.19
CA LEU A 269 -14.57 -13.08 -26.04
C LEU A 269 -15.24 -12.71 -24.70
N VAL A 270 -14.55 -11.90 -23.90
CA VAL A 270 -15.02 -11.37 -22.62
C VAL A 270 -15.00 -9.85 -22.68
N PRO A 271 -16.11 -9.15 -22.37
CA PRO A 271 -16.14 -7.70 -22.36
C PRO A 271 -15.08 -7.09 -21.43
N ALA A 272 -14.44 -6.00 -21.86
CA ALA A 272 -13.41 -5.33 -21.06
C ALA A 272 -13.96 -4.87 -19.70
N SER A 273 -15.23 -4.45 -19.64
CA SER A 273 -15.91 -4.10 -18.39
C SER A 273 -15.93 -5.24 -17.37
N GLU A 274 -16.03 -6.49 -17.85
CA GLU A 274 -15.99 -7.66 -16.99
C GLU A 274 -14.55 -8.02 -16.60
N LEU A 275 -13.60 -7.95 -17.54
CA LEU A 275 -12.17 -8.19 -17.27
C LEU A 275 -11.59 -7.19 -16.27
N CYS A 276 -12.04 -5.93 -16.31
CA CYS A 276 -11.70 -4.88 -15.36
C CYS A 276 -12.46 -4.98 -14.03
N THR A 277 -13.41 -5.89 -13.90
CA THR A 277 -14.07 -6.19 -12.63
C THR A 277 -13.26 -7.26 -11.89
N PRO A 278 -12.74 -6.97 -10.68
CA PRO A 278 -11.96 -7.93 -9.89
C PRO A 278 -12.71 -9.23 -9.59
N LEU A 279 -11.99 -10.35 -9.63
CA LEU A 279 -12.50 -11.64 -9.15
C LEU A 279 -12.65 -11.60 -7.63
N GLN A 280 -13.72 -12.19 -7.11
CA GLN A 280 -14.01 -12.33 -5.68
C GLN A 280 -13.12 -13.42 -5.04
N THR A 281 -11.83 -13.11 -4.85
CA THR A 281 -10.85 -14.00 -4.20
C THR A 281 -10.54 -13.59 -2.76
N PHE A 282 -11.05 -12.44 -2.33
CA PHE A 282 -10.71 -11.77 -1.08
C PHE A 282 -11.94 -11.58 -0.19
N ARG A 283 -11.71 -11.24 1.07
CA ARG A 283 -12.74 -11.02 2.10
C ARG A 283 -12.63 -9.64 2.72
N THR A 284 -13.74 -9.13 3.23
CA THR A 284 -13.81 -7.85 3.95
C THR A 284 -12.97 -7.86 5.22
N TRP A 285 -12.52 -6.67 5.65
CA TRP A 285 -11.57 -6.55 6.74
C TRP A 285 -12.15 -6.90 8.12
N LYS A 286 -13.40 -6.50 8.41
CA LYS A 286 -13.99 -6.59 9.76
C LYS A 286 -14.79 -7.87 9.96
N THR A 287 -15.68 -8.21 9.03
CA THR A 287 -16.57 -9.38 9.16
C THR A 287 -16.09 -10.62 8.42
N TRP A 288 -15.06 -10.47 7.58
CA TRP A 288 -14.55 -11.54 6.72
C TRP A 288 -15.65 -12.07 5.79
N SER A 289 -16.63 -11.22 5.48
CA SER A 289 -17.67 -11.49 4.50
C SER A 289 -17.08 -11.43 3.10
N GLU A 290 -17.75 -12.12 2.19
CA GLU A 290 -17.50 -12.04 0.76
C GLU A 290 -18.43 -11.01 0.08
N ASN A 291 -19.20 -10.26 0.87
CA ASN A 291 -20.18 -9.30 0.39
C ASN A 291 -19.89 -7.92 0.98
N ILE A 292 -20.26 -6.87 0.25
CA ILE A 292 -20.25 -5.44 0.65
C ILE A 292 -18.89 -4.72 0.50
N TYR A 293 -18.49 -4.47 -0.75
CA TYR A 293 -17.29 -3.69 -1.11
C TYR A 293 -17.64 -2.32 -1.70
N THR A 294 -16.66 -1.41 -1.73
CA THR A 294 -16.81 -0.07 -2.33
C THR A 294 -16.74 -0.07 -3.87
N PHE A 295 -16.56 -1.25 -4.47
CA PHE A 295 -16.53 -1.48 -5.92
C PHE A 295 -17.21 -2.80 -6.29
N ASN A 296 -17.50 -2.96 -7.59
CA ASN A 296 -18.11 -4.18 -8.11
C ASN A 296 -17.08 -5.32 -8.17
N ILE A 297 -17.53 -6.52 -7.84
CA ILE A 297 -16.76 -7.76 -7.95
C ILE A 297 -17.49 -8.73 -8.88
N ARG A 298 -16.76 -9.68 -9.45
CA ARG A 298 -17.33 -10.81 -10.20
C ARG A 298 -16.96 -12.14 -9.54
N PRO A 299 -17.85 -13.14 -9.56
CA PRO A 299 -17.60 -14.43 -8.94
C PRO A 299 -16.45 -15.16 -9.63
N VAL A 300 -15.75 -16.03 -8.89
CA VAL A 300 -14.84 -17.01 -9.49
C VAL A 300 -15.69 -18.08 -10.17
N MET A 301 -15.46 -18.31 -11.47
CA MET A 301 -16.21 -19.28 -12.26
C MET A 301 -15.98 -20.70 -11.72
N ALA A 302 -17.06 -21.46 -11.51
CA ALA A 302 -16.99 -22.82 -10.98
C ALA A 302 -16.71 -23.86 -12.07
N ASP A 303 -17.14 -23.61 -13.32
CA ASP A 303 -16.87 -24.49 -14.45
C ASP A 303 -15.42 -24.30 -14.93
N PRO A 304 -14.58 -25.35 -14.93
CA PRO A 304 -13.23 -25.28 -15.48
C PRO A 304 -13.19 -24.86 -16.97
N CYS A 305 -14.25 -25.11 -17.74
CA CYS A 305 -14.34 -24.74 -19.15
C CYS A 305 -14.55 -23.23 -19.36
N GLU A 306 -15.08 -22.54 -18.34
CA GLU A 306 -15.32 -21.10 -18.34
C GLU A 306 -14.19 -20.33 -17.63
N CYS A 307 -13.18 -21.04 -17.13
CA CYS A 307 -12.00 -20.45 -16.51
C CYS A 307 -10.96 -20.02 -17.56
N PRO A 308 -10.27 -18.88 -17.36
CA PRO A 308 -9.12 -18.55 -18.18
C PRO A 308 -7.95 -19.48 -17.90
N LEU A 309 -7.06 -19.62 -18.89
CA LEU A 309 -5.72 -20.11 -18.63
C LEU A 309 -4.94 -19.02 -17.90
N VAL A 310 -4.48 -19.31 -16.68
CA VAL A 310 -3.77 -18.36 -15.83
C VAL A 310 -2.29 -18.67 -15.78
N TYR A 311 -1.49 -17.65 -16.04
CA TYR A 311 -0.04 -17.70 -15.93
C TYR A 311 0.43 -16.64 -14.92
N PHE A 312 1.35 -17.02 -14.04
CA PHE A 312 1.98 -16.09 -13.11
C PHE A 312 3.43 -15.84 -13.50
N LEU A 313 3.95 -14.66 -13.15
CA LEU A 313 5.39 -14.40 -13.19
C LEU A 313 6.10 -15.39 -12.26
N ASP A 314 7.00 -16.21 -12.81
CA ASP A 314 7.82 -17.16 -12.02
C ASP A 314 9.20 -16.58 -11.69
N ARG A 315 9.83 -15.93 -12.68
CA ARG A 315 11.14 -15.28 -12.53
C ARG A 315 11.25 -14.04 -13.42
N PRO A 316 11.90 -12.97 -12.93
CA PRO A 316 12.26 -11.84 -13.77
C PRO A 316 13.21 -12.28 -14.89
N ALA A 317 13.10 -11.69 -16.08
CA ALA A 317 13.96 -12.06 -17.21
C ALA A 317 15.38 -11.49 -16.99
N THR A 318 16.32 -12.35 -16.62
CA THR A 318 17.76 -12.04 -16.66
C THR A 318 18.36 -12.68 -17.91
N ASP A 319 18.88 -11.86 -18.83
CA ASP A 319 19.71 -12.24 -19.98
C ASP A 319 19.08 -13.06 -21.13
N LEU A 320 18.16 -12.47 -21.91
CA LEU A 320 17.81 -12.96 -23.25
C LEU A 320 17.58 -11.81 -24.25
N CYS A 321 18.63 -11.01 -24.47
CA CYS A 321 18.73 -10.04 -25.56
C CYS A 321 18.85 -10.76 -26.90
N ASP A 322 17.75 -11.06 -27.59
CA ASP A 322 17.81 -11.50 -29.01
C ASP A 322 16.56 -11.21 -29.86
N LEU A 323 15.50 -10.56 -29.33
CA LEU A 323 14.24 -10.41 -30.10
C LEU A 323 13.57 -9.03 -30.06
N GLY A 324 14.21 -7.99 -29.53
CA GLY A 324 13.68 -6.61 -29.64
C GLY A 324 12.32 -6.35 -28.98
N LEU A 325 11.82 -7.25 -28.13
CA LEU A 325 10.61 -7.09 -27.32
C LEU A 325 11.00 -6.92 -25.84
N PRO A 326 10.34 -6.04 -25.06
CA PRO A 326 10.54 -5.97 -23.62
C PRO A 326 10.03 -7.26 -22.97
N LYS A 327 10.94 -8.21 -22.69
CA LYS A 327 10.65 -9.43 -21.93
C LYS A 327 10.68 -9.08 -20.44
N ILE A 328 9.55 -9.23 -19.76
CA ILE A 328 9.42 -8.86 -18.34
C ILE A 328 9.67 -10.07 -17.41
N GLY A 329 9.54 -11.30 -17.91
CA GLY A 329 9.88 -12.50 -17.15
C GLY A 329 9.41 -13.80 -17.79
N VAL A 330 9.71 -14.91 -17.12
CA VAL A 330 9.21 -16.24 -17.46
C VAL A 330 7.86 -16.44 -16.78
N LEU A 331 6.86 -16.82 -17.56
CA LEU A 331 5.52 -17.13 -17.08
C LEU A 331 5.37 -18.63 -16.81
N ARG A 332 4.71 -18.98 -15.70
CA ARG A 332 4.39 -20.36 -15.35
C ARG A 332 2.88 -20.55 -15.27
N HIS A 333 2.39 -21.58 -15.96
CA HIS A 333 0.99 -21.96 -15.90
C HIS A 333 0.63 -22.37 -14.46
N SER A 334 -0.49 -21.85 -13.95
CA SER A 334 -1.07 -22.26 -12.68
C SER A 334 -2.39 -22.98 -12.94
N SER A 335 -2.49 -24.22 -12.46
CA SER A 335 -3.74 -24.99 -12.41
C SER A 335 -4.59 -24.66 -11.18
N LEU A 336 -4.08 -23.86 -10.23
CA LEU A 336 -4.88 -23.27 -9.16
C LEU A 336 -5.67 -22.09 -9.74
N VAL A 337 -6.88 -22.38 -10.20
CA VAL A 337 -7.95 -21.37 -10.22
C VAL A 337 -8.28 -21.14 -8.74
N ALA A 338 -8.22 -19.88 -8.29
CA ALA A 338 -8.46 -19.44 -6.92
C ALA A 338 -9.43 -20.36 -6.18
N SER A 339 -8.91 -21.21 -5.30
CA SER A 339 -9.76 -22.08 -4.49
C SER A 339 -10.33 -21.25 -3.36
N VAL A 340 -11.61 -20.94 -3.42
CA VAL A 340 -12.34 -20.47 -2.23
C VAL A 340 -12.39 -21.65 -1.26
N THR A 341 -11.59 -21.60 -0.20
CA THR A 341 -11.79 -22.46 0.98
C THR A 341 -12.40 -21.69 2.13
#